data_AF-A0A2G2DNQ6-F1
#
_entry.id   AF-A0A2G2DNQ6-F1
#
_cell.length_a   1.000
_cell.length_b   1.000
_cell.length_c   1.000
_cell.angle_alpha   90.00
_cell.angle_beta   90.00
_cell.angle_gamma   90.00
#
_symmetry.space_group_name_H-M   'P 1'
#
loop_
_entity.id
_entity.type
_entity.pdbx_description
1 polymer ?
#
loop_
_entity_poly.entity_id
_entity_poly.type
_entity_poly.pdbx_seq_one_letter_code
_entity_poly.pdbx_strand_id
1 'polypeptide(L)'
;MRKNLNADSLFAAIREDFRKIQDKRGANSTIALDDVLMSGLAVFQLKRPSLLAFDKQRKKAPQNLHSMFGITNIPCDSQMR
;
A
#
# COMPACT_ATOMS: atom_id res chain seq x y z
N MET A 1 -29.00 -4.68 -6.61
CA MET A 1 -28.02 -5.36 -5.74
C MET A 1 -26.62 -4.89 -6.11
N ARG A 2 -25.91 -4.15 -5.24
CA ARG A 2 -24.57 -3.61 -5.55
C ARG A 2 -23.54 -4.74 -5.48
N LYS A 3 -23.15 -5.32 -6.62
CA LYS A 3 -22.22 -6.46 -6.71
C LYS A 3 -20.78 -6.14 -6.25
N ASN A 4 -20.42 -4.86 -6.11
CA ASN A 4 -19.04 -4.40 -5.92
C ASN A 4 -18.82 -3.65 -4.59
N LEU A 5 -19.68 -3.83 -3.59
CA LEU A 5 -19.52 -3.19 -2.28
C LEU A 5 -18.70 -4.10 -1.34
N ASN A 6 -17.48 -4.45 -1.74
CA ASN A 6 -16.54 -5.23 -0.94
C ASN A 6 -15.20 -4.50 -0.78
N ALA A 7 -14.39 -4.95 0.18
CA ALA A 7 -13.11 -4.33 0.50
C ALA A 7 -12.16 -4.32 -0.71
N ASP A 8 -12.14 -5.40 -1.50
CA ASP A 8 -11.27 -5.52 -2.67
C ASP A 8 -11.59 -4.47 -3.73
N SER A 9 -12.88 -4.25 -4.02
CA SER A 9 -13.35 -3.23 -4.96
C SER A 9 -13.06 -1.83 -4.46
N LEU A 10 -13.16 -1.60 -3.15
CA LEU A 10 -12.81 -0.32 -2.52
C LEU A 10 -11.31 -0.05 -2.62
N PHE A 11 -10.46 -1.02 -2.27
CA PHE A 11 -9.01 -0.86 -2.34
C PHE A 11 -8.52 -0.71 -3.78
N ALA A 12 -9.15 -1.40 -4.74
CA ALA A 12 -8.87 -1.19 -6.17
C ALA A 12 -9.21 0.25 -6.60
N ALA A 13 -10.37 0.78 -6.20
CA ALA A 13 -10.75 2.16 -6.52
C ALA A 13 -9.78 3.19 -5.90
N ILE A 14 -9.39 3.00 -4.63
CA ILE A 14 -8.40 3.86 -3.96
C ILE A 14 -7.05 3.82 -4.69
N ARG A 15 -6.60 2.63 -5.11
CA ARG A 15 -5.35 2.48 -5.87
C ARG A 15 -5.41 3.25 -7.20
N GLU A 16 -6.51 3.16 -7.93
CA GLU A 16 -6.71 3.92 -9.17
C GLU A 16 -6.69 5.43 -8.93
N ASP A 17 -7.21 5.89 -7.79
CA ASP A 17 -7.11 7.31 -7.42
C ASP A 17 -5.68 7.71 -7.04
N PHE A 18 -4.93 6.86 -6.34
CA PHE A 18 -3.51 7.10 -6.05
C PHE A 18 -2.64 7.14 -7.30
N ARG A 19 -2.95 6.35 -8.33
CA ARG A 19 -2.24 6.38 -9.62
C ARG A 19 -2.35 7.72 -10.34
N LYS A 20 -3.37 8.52 -10.04
CA LYS A 20 -3.55 9.87 -10.63
C LYS A 20 -2.66 10.92 -9.96
N ILE A 21 -2.06 10.61 -8.81
CA ILE A 21 -1.20 11.54 -8.09
C ILE A 21 0.14 11.63 -8.83
N GLN A 22 0.50 12.84 -9.25
CA GLN A 22 1.81 13.10 -9.84
C GLN A 22 2.92 12.79 -8.82
N ASP A 23 3.79 11.85 -9.17
CA ASP A 23 4.97 11.56 -8.37
C ASP A 23 6.02 12.66 -8.54
N LYS A 24 6.27 13.39 -7.47
CA LYS A 24 7.26 14.48 -7.41
C LYS A 24 8.58 14.04 -6.75
N ARG A 25 8.70 12.75 -6.41
CA ARG A 25 9.92 12.21 -5.80
C ARG A 25 11.03 12.14 -6.85
N GLY A 26 12.28 12.12 -6.38
CA GLY A 26 13.45 12.06 -7.25
C GLY A 26 13.51 10.77 -8.09
N ALA A 27 14.29 10.81 -9.17
CA ALA A 27 14.50 9.69 -10.09
C ALA A 27 15.10 8.43 -9.43
N ASN A 28 15.61 8.55 -8.20
CA ASN A 28 16.06 7.44 -7.37
C ASN A 28 14.91 6.62 -6.74
N SER A 29 13.65 7.02 -6.94
CA SER A 29 12.49 6.29 -6.44
C SER A 29 12.25 5.03 -7.26
N THR A 30 12.50 3.87 -6.66
CA THR A 30 12.38 2.57 -7.32
C THR A 30 11.01 1.91 -7.16
N ILE A 31 10.17 2.42 -6.25
CA ILE A 31 8.83 1.88 -5.97
C ILE A 31 7.79 2.90 -6.41
N ALA A 32 6.79 2.42 -7.15
CA ALA A 32 5.69 3.23 -7.64
C ALA A 32 4.94 3.91 -6.48
N LEU A 33 4.49 5.15 -6.70
CA LEU A 33 3.88 5.95 -5.64
C LEU A 33 2.58 5.31 -5.11
N ASP A 34 1.80 4.69 -5.98
CA ASP A 34 0.57 3.99 -5.60
C ASP A 34 0.85 2.82 -4.65
N ASP A 35 1.93 2.06 -4.87
CA ASP A 35 2.35 1.01 -3.92
C ASP A 35 2.77 1.57 -2.55
N VAL A 36 3.45 2.73 -2.53
CA VAL A 36 3.82 3.39 -1.26
C VAL A 36 2.60 3.89 -0.51
N LEU A 37 1.66 4.54 -1.21
CA LEU A 37 0.43 5.06 -0.60
C LEU A 37 -0.50 3.93 -0.14
N MET A 38 -0.64 2.86 -0.91
CA MET A 38 -1.39 1.66 -0.49
C MET A 38 -0.74 0.99 0.74
N SER A 39 0.59 1.03 0.86
CA SER A 39 1.28 0.53 2.05
C SER A 39 1.01 1.41 3.28
N GLY A 40 0.99 2.74 3.11
CA GLY A 40 0.56 3.67 4.15
C GLY A 40 -0.88 3.41 4.60
N LEU A 41 -1.81 3.20 3.66
CA LEU A 41 -3.19 2.81 3.96
C LEU A 41 -3.25 1.51 4.77
N ALA A 42 -2.45 0.50 4.39
CA ALA A 42 -2.39 -0.77 5.11
C ALA A 42 -1.88 -0.60 6.55
N VAL A 43 -0.92 0.28 6.81
CA VAL A 43 -0.44 0.59 8.17
C VAL A 43 -1.59 1.07 9.06
N PHE A 44 -2.38 2.04 8.56
CA PHE A 44 -3.52 2.58 9.29
C PHE A 44 -4.64 1.54 9.48
N GLN A 45 -4.99 0.82 8.41
CA GLN A 45 -6.09 -0.14 8.43
C GLN A 45 -5.79 -1.34 9.32
N LEU A 46 -4.55 -1.83 9.30
CA LEU A 46 -4.10 -2.95 10.15
C LEU A 46 -3.74 -2.49 11.57
N LYS A 47 -3.95 -1.22 11.91
CA LYS A 47 -3.63 -0.62 13.23
C LYS A 47 -2.22 -0.97 13.69
N ARG A 48 -1.24 -0.87 12.78
CA ARG A 48 0.15 -1.15 13.14
C ARG A 48 0.70 -0.03 14.00
N PRO A 49 1.40 -0.36 15.10
CA PRO A 49 1.86 0.64 16.07
C PRO A 49 2.99 1.52 15.52
N SER A 50 3.67 1.10 14.44
CA SER A 50 4.70 1.88 13.75
C SER A 50 5.00 1.31 12.36
N LEU A 51 5.66 2.12 11.52
CA LEU A 51 6.19 1.68 10.22
C LEU A 51 7.24 0.57 10.37
N LEU A 52 8.05 0.59 11.44
CA LEU A 52 8.98 -0.50 11.76
C LEU A 52 8.26 -1.82 12.05
N ALA A 53 7.12 -1.79 12.76
CA ALA A 53 6.32 -2.97 13.01
C ALA A 53 5.72 -3.53 11.72
N PHE A 54 5.30 -2.66 10.80
CA PHE A 54 4.85 -3.02 9.47
C PHE A 54 5.99 -3.65 8.63
N ASP A 55 7.20 -3.06 8.63
CA ASP A 55 8.37 -3.59 7.92
C ASP A 55 8.76 -5.01 8.41
N LYS A 56 8.64 -5.27 9.71
CA LYS A 56 8.84 -6.62 10.26
C LYS A 56 7.76 -7.60 9.79
N GLN A 57 6.51 -7.16 9.66
CA GLN A 57 5.42 -8.01 9.23
C GLN A 57 5.51 -8.35 7.73
N ARG A 58 5.81 -7.38 6.85
CA ARG A 58 5.94 -7.67 5.42
C ARG A 58 6.97 -8.77 5.14
N LYS A 59 8.02 -8.88 5.96
CA LYS A 59 9.03 -9.94 5.88
C LYS A 59 8.51 -11.31 6.30
N LYS A 60 7.52 -11.37 7.21
CA LYS A 60 6.94 -12.61 7.73
C LYS A 60 5.74 -13.11 6.92
N ALA A 61 4.88 -12.19 6.45
CA ALA A 61 3.63 -12.51 5.78
C ALA A 61 3.26 -11.44 4.73
N PRO A 62 4.00 -11.36 3.61
CA PRO A 62 3.74 -10.37 2.56
C PRO A 62 2.45 -10.65 1.78
N GLN A 63 2.01 -11.91 1.75
CA GLN A 63 0.90 -12.38 0.92
C GLN A 63 -0.38 -11.56 1.11
N ASN A 64 -0.73 -11.19 2.35
CA ASN A 64 -1.94 -10.41 2.65
C ASN A 64 -1.85 -8.97 2.11
N LEU A 65 -0.65 -8.41 2.00
CA LEU A 65 -0.43 -7.07 1.47
C LEU A 65 -0.57 -7.06 -0.06
N HIS A 66 -0.13 -8.14 -0.71
CA HIS A 66 -0.36 -8.34 -2.13
C HIS A 66 -1.84 -8.61 -2.44
N SER A 67 -2.49 -9.52 -1.72
CA SER A 67 -3.86 -9.96 -2.04
C SER A 67 -4.94 -8.96 -1.64
N MET A 68 -4.89 -8.40 -0.43
CA MET A 68 -5.95 -7.51 0.06
C MET A 68 -5.76 -6.06 -0.39
N PHE A 69 -4.52 -5.56 -0.37
CA PHE A 69 -4.21 -4.17 -0.69
C PHE A 69 -3.66 -3.99 -2.11
N GLY A 70 -3.48 -5.08 -2.85
CA GLY A 70 -3.00 -5.05 -4.22
C GLY A 70 -1.56 -4.54 -4.36
N ILE A 71 -0.79 -4.38 -3.28
CA ILE A 71 0.55 -3.78 -3.32
C ILE A 71 1.48 -4.69 -4.13
N THR A 72 2.15 -4.19 -5.16
CA THR A 72 3.07 -5.02 -5.97
C THR A 72 4.45 -5.06 -5.33
N ASN A 73 5.04 -3.89 -5.07
CA ASN A 73 6.32 -3.74 -4.39
C ASN A 73 6.13 -3.11 -3.02
N ILE A 74 6.26 -3.92 -1.96
CA ILE A 74 6.05 -3.43 -0.59
C ILE A 74 7.29 -2.65 -0.12
N PRO A 75 7.21 -1.32 0.06
CA PRO A 75 8.32 -0.49 0.51
C PRO A 75 8.77 -0.85 1.92
N CYS A 76 10.05 -0.59 2.21
CA CYS A 76 10.53 -0.56 3.59
C CYS A 76 10.19 0.77 4.27
N ASP A 77 10.37 0.83 5.60
CA ASP A 77 10.17 2.05 6.40
C ASP A 77 10.84 3.29 5.79
N SER A 78 12.09 3.19 5.34
CA SER A 78 12.82 4.33 4.77
C SER A 78 12.30 4.83 3.43
N GLN A 79 11.51 4.03 2.71
CA GLN A 79 10.86 4.44 1.45
C GLN A 79 9.44 4.99 1.67
N MET A 80 8.89 4.82 2.87
CA MET A 80 7.59 5.37 3.27
C MET A 80 7.69 6.68 4.05
N ARG A 81 8.90 7.06 4.52
CA ARG A 81 9.20 8.33 5.18
C ARG A 81 9.58 9.40 4.17
#